data_AF-A0A952QKK7-F1
#
_entry.id   AF-A0A952QKK7-F1
#
_cell.length_a   1.000
_cell.length_b   1.000
_cell.length_c   1.000
_cell.angle_alpha   90.00
_cell.angle_beta   90.00
_cell.angle_gamma   90.00
#
_symmetry.space_group_name_H-M   'P 1'
#
loop_
_entity.id
_entity.type
_entity.pdbx_description
1 polymer ?
#
loop_
_entity_poly.entity_id
_entity_poly.type
_entity_poly.pdbx_seq_one_letter_code
_entity_poly.pdbx_strand_id
1 'polypeptide(L)'
;MPGDLLFARQSLVLSGAGKCCIFVGHYEPVVFESHIIRARLNQNSDPDFYFYYFNSPSGRCSVESIVEVVAAAGIRASDLVELQVPRPSLSAQRQIGAVLRAFDEKIELNRRMNETLEAMARTLFRSWFVDFDPVRAKAENRPTGLPADLDALFPSEFEDSPLGEIPKGWRAGTMEDVAVCRRRSVSTTSIADDEPYVGLEHIEKKSLALTDWGRGADVSSQKSRFQVGEILFGKLRPYFHKVCIAPVSGVCSTDILVVDAKEPGLAGFVALGLSEESTIEFVTASSGGTRMPRTSWGDLARVPMVVPTDTVAAAFGDLVRENLELVRKSVFEIQYLEEQRDFLLPKLLSGEIEVAEEDAIG
;
A
#
# COMPACT_ATOMS: atom_id res chain seq x y z
N MET A 1 -12.53 -8.35 -24.52
CA MET A 1 -12.18 -9.78 -24.38
C MET A 1 -10.88 -9.86 -23.63
N PRO A 2 -10.66 -10.87 -22.77
CA PRO A 2 -9.37 -11.08 -22.12
C PRO A 2 -8.23 -10.98 -23.15
N GLY A 3 -7.20 -10.21 -22.84
CA GLY A 3 -6.08 -9.91 -23.74
C GLY A 3 -6.29 -8.72 -24.69
N ASP A 4 -7.47 -8.09 -24.73
CA ASP A 4 -7.63 -6.81 -25.43
C ASP A 4 -6.81 -5.72 -24.67
N LEU A 5 -6.05 -4.90 -25.42
CA LEU A 5 -5.32 -3.76 -24.88
C LEU A 5 -6.22 -2.52 -24.88
N LEU A 6 -6.16 -1.73 -23.82
CA LEU A 6 -6.93 -0.51 -23.64
C LEU A 6 -5.99 0.67 -23.50
N PHE A 7 -6.21 1.72 -24.28
CA PHE A 7 -5.40 2.94 -24.26
C PHE A 7 -6.22 4.13 -23.81
N ALA A 8 -5.67 4.92 -22.89
CA ALA A 8 -6.27 6.19 -22.48
C ALA A 8 -6.25 7.18 -23.66
N ARG A 9 -7.42 7.59 -24.16
CA ARG A 9 -7.54 8.45 -25.33
C ARG A 9 -7.16 9.89 -25.04
N GLN A 10 -7.50 10.39 -23.85
CA GLN A 10 -7.27 11.78 -23.45
C GLN A 10 -6.80 11.87 -22.01
N SER A 11 -5.97 12.86 -21.72
CA SER A 11 -5.58 13.21 -20.36
C SER A 11 -5.30 14.70 -20.20
N LEU A 12 -5.44 15.19 -18.96
CA LEU A 12 -5.10 16.55 -18.58
C LEU A 12 -3.58 16.80 -18.57
N VAL A 13 -2.78 15.73 -18.49
CA VAL A 13 -1.32 15.77 -18.53
C VAL A 13 -0.82 14.90 -19.67
N LEU A 14 0.26 15.33 -20.33
CA LEU A 14 0.82 14.65 -21.51
C LEU A 14 1.11 13.15 -21.23
N SER A 15 1.72 12.87 -20.08
CA SER A 15 2.10 11.51 -19.64
C SER A 15 0.91 10.58 -19.34
N GLY A 16 -0.31 11.12 -19.28
CA GLY A 16 -1.52 10.33 -19.08
C GLY A 16 -2.18 9.89 -20.40
N ALA A 17 -1.93 10.59 -21.51
CA ALA A 17 -2.45 10.20 -22.81
C ALA A 17 -1.70 8.96 -23.34
N GLY A 18 -2.44 7.98 -23.85
CA GLY A 18 -1.86 6.77 -24.42
C GLY A 18 -1.39 5.72 -23.42
N LYS A 19 -1.67 5.88 -22.12
CA LYS A 19 -1.42 4.82 -21.12
C LYS A 19 -2.13 3.53 -21.51
N CYS A 20 -1.39 2.42 -21.50
CA CYS A 20 -1.86 1.11 -21.90
C CYS A 20 -2.16 0.22 -20.69
N CYS A 21 -3.33 -0.43 -20.67
CA CYS A 21 -3.63 -1.53 -19.77
C CYS A 21 -4.13 -2.75 -20.54
N ILE A 22 -3.98 -3.93 -19.95
CA ILE A 22 -4.50 -5.19 -20.49
C ILE A 22 -5.79 -5.57 -19.77
N PHE A 23 -6.82 -5.92 -20.52
CA PHE A 23 -8.05 -6.44 -19.93
C PHE A 23 -7.89 -7.92 -19.62
N VAL A 24 -7.86 -8.30 -18.34
CA VAL A 24 -7.69 -9.69 -17.89
C VAL A 24 -9.00 -10.49 -17.79
N GLY A 25 -10.15 -9.83 -17.98
CA GLY A 25 -11.47 -10.44 -17.86
C GLY A 25 -12.27 -9.90 -16.67
N HIS A 26 -13.57 -10.18 -16.69
CA HIS A 26 -14.51 -9.86 -15.62
C HIS A 26 -15.62 -10.92 -15.60
N TYR A 27 -16.21 -11.18 -14.43
CA TYR A 27 -17.26 -12.19 -14.26
C TYR A 27 -18.59 -11.78 -14.92
N GLU A 28 -18.81 -10.48 -15.06
CA GLU A 28 -19.95 -9.88 -15.75
C GLU A 28 -19.54 -9.19 -17.07
N PRO A 29 -20.46 -9.06 -18.04
CA PRO A 29 -20.24 -8.24 -19.23
C PRO A 29 -19.94 -6.78 -18.86
N VAL A 30 -18.87 -6.22 -19.43
CA VAL A 30 -18.44 -4.84 -19.17
C VAL A 30 -18.47 -3.97 -20.43
N VAL A 31 -18.72 -2.68 -20.25
CA VAL A 31 -18.56 -1.63 -21.26
C VAL A 31 -17.41 -0.71 -20.84
N PHE A 32 -16.72 -0.11 -21.81
CA PHE A 32 -15.66 0.87 -21.54
C PHE A 32 -16.12 2.26 -21.98
N GLU A 33 -15.59 3.27 -21.30
CA GLU A 33 -15.92 4.68 -21.50
C GLU A 33 -15.36 5.20 -22.84
N SER A 34 -15.98 6.25 -23.41
CA SER A 34 -15.68 6.79 -24.75
C SER A 34 -14.25 7.33 -24.96
N HIS A 35 -13.54 7.70 -23.89
CA HIS A 35 -12.15 8.12 -23.87
C HIS A 35 -11.18 6.93 -23.67
N ILE A 36 -11.62 5.70 -23.96
CA ILE A 36 -10.76 4.53 -24.05
C ILE A 36 -10.75 4.02 -25.48
N ILE A 37 -9.56 3.75 -26.02
CA ILE A 37 -9.39 3.05 -27.29
C ILE A 37 -9.12 1.58 -26.97
N ARG A 38 -9.97 0.68 -27.47
CA ARG A 38 -9.74 -0.76 -27.39
C ARG A 38 -8.99 -1.24 -28.63
N ALA A 39 -7.77 -1.73 -28.44
CA ALA A 39 -6.97 -2.40 -29.45
C ALA A 39 -7.09 -3.92 -29.28
N ARG A 40 -7.61 -4.59 -30.30
CA ARG A 40 -7.60 -6.05 -30.39
C ARG A 40 -6.45 -6.50 -31.27
N LEU A 41 -5.55 -7.28 -30.71
CA LEU A 41 -4.40 -7.82 -31.42
C LEU A 41 -4.82 -8.94 -32.38
N ASN A 42 -4.03 -9.13 -33.44
CA ASN A 42 -4.22 -10.24 -34.37
C ASN A 42 -3.66 -11.55 -33.78
N GLN A 43 -3.93 -12.67 -34.45
CA GLN A 43 -3.53 -14.01 -33.98
C GLN A 43 -2.02 -14.26 -33.89
N ASN A 44 -1.19 -13.41 -34.48
CA ASN A 44 0.28 -13.51 -34.48
C ASN A 44 0.93 -12.55 -33.47
N SER A 45 0.14 -12.07 -32.51
CA SER A 45 0.55 -11.08 -31.53
C SER A 45 0.17 -11.56 -30.13
N ASP A 46 1.17 -11.63 -29.24
CA ASP A 46 0.95 -11.98 -27.84
C ASP A 46 0.52 -10.74 -27.02
N PRO A 47 -0.62 -10.77 -26.31
CA PRO A 47 -1.10 -9.63 -25.53
C PRO A 47 -0.15 -9.16 -24.43
N ASP A 48 0.47 -10.09 -23.71
CA ASP A 48 1.35 -9.77 -22.58
C ASP A 48 2.61 -9.07 -23.12
N PHE A 49 3.21 -9.60 -24.20
CA PHE A 49 4.34 -8.94 -24.88
C PHE A 49 4.02 -7.48 -25.27
N TYR A 50 2.90 -7.25 -25.96
CA TYR A 50 2.57 -5.89 -26.40
C TYR A 50 2.17 -4.98 -25.24
N PHE A 51 1.50 -5.50 -24.21
CA PHE A 51 1.24 -4.77 -22.97
C PHE A 51 2.55 -4.27 -22.34
N TYR A 52 3.55 -5.14 -22.20
CA TYR A 52 4.86 -4.78 -21.67
C TYR A 52 5.64 -3.85 -22.59
N TYR A 53 5.59 -4.07 -23.90
CA TYR A 53 6.18 -3.16 -24.87
C TYR A 53 5.64 -1.74 -24.72
N PHE A 54 4.32 -1.56 -24.71
CA PHE A 54 3.71 -0.22 -24.60
C PHE A 54 3.96 0.46 -23.26
N ASN A 55 4.26 -0.30 -22.20
CA ASN A 55 4.64 0.24 -20.89
C ASN A 55 6.16 0.46 -20.74
N SER A 56 6.98 -0.09 -21.64
CA SER A 56 8.42 0.17 -21.69
C SER A 56 8.74 1.61 -22.12
N PRO A 57 9.95 2.13 -21.83
CA PRO A 57 10.37 3.44 -22.30
C PRO A 57 10.27 3.62 -23.82
N SER A 58 10.63 2.58 -24.59
CA SER A 58 10.56 2.61 -26.05
C SER A 58 9.12 2.68 -26.56
N GLY A 59 8.24 1.84 -26.03
CA GLY A 59 6.82 1.87 -26.42
C GLY A 59 6.11 3.14 -25.98
N ARG A 60 6.44 3.68 -24.80
CA ARG A 60 5.94 5.00 -24.36
C ARG A 60 6.39 6.10 -25.31
N CYS A 61 7.66 6.13 -25.70
CA CYS A 61 8.16 7.10 -26.69
C CYS A 61 7.44 6.96 -28.05
N SER A 62 7.13 5.72 -28.48
CA SER A 62 6.34 5.49 -29.69
C SER A 62 4.94 6.08 -29.56
N VAL A 63 4.25 5.82 -28.46
CA VAL A 63 2.89 6.36 -28.23
C VAL A 63 2.91 7.88 -28.07
N GLU A 64 3.90 8.45 -27.38
CA GLU A 64 4.06 9.90 -27.24
C GLU A 64 4.25 10.61 -28.59
N SER A 65 4.85 9.95 -29.59
CA SER A 65 5.03 10.52 -30.93
C SER A 65 3.73 10.76 -31.69
N ILE A 66 2.65 10.10 -31.29
CA ILE A 66 1.30 10.24 -31.87
C ILE A 66 0.35 11.04 -30.96
N VAL A 67 0.84 11.61 -29.85
CA VAL A 67 0.02 12.45 -28.98
C VAL A 67 -0.10 13.84 -29.58
N GLU A 68 -1.34 14.25 -29.87
CA GLU A 68 -1.65 15.62 -30.28
C GLU A 68 -2.01 16.46 -29.04
N VAL A 69 -1.45 17.68 -28.96
CA VAL A 69 -1.77 18.65 -27.91
C VAL A 69 -2.42 19.87 -28.55
N VAL A 70 -3.75 19.95 -28.50
CA VAL A 70 -4.50 21.14 -28.95
C VAL A 70 -5.14 21.86 -27.76
N ALA A 71 -5.96 21.16 -26.98
CA ALA A 71 -6.58 21.68 -25.73
C ALA A 71 -6.46 20.69 -24.55
N ALA A 72 -6.49 19.39 -24.83
CA ALA A 72 -6.07 18.31 -23.96
C ALA A 72 -5.14 17.39 -24.76
N ALA A 73 -4.21 16.71 -24.08
CA ALA A 73 -3.35 15.72 -24.74
C ALA A 73 -4.19 14.48 -25.08
N GLY A 74 -4.09 13.98 -26.30
CA GLY A 74 -4.80 12.77 -26.69
C GLY A 74 -4.25 12.07 -27.92
N ILE A 75 -4.71 10.84 -28.13
CA ILE A 75 -4.35 9.99 -29.27
C ILE A 75 -5.60 9.63 -30.08
N ARG A 76 -5.44 9.42 -31.39
CA ARG A 76 -6.52 8.90 -32.25
C ARG A 76 -6.31 7.42 -32.52
N ALA A 77 -7.40 6.69 -32.69
CA ALA A 77 -7.34 5.27 -33.04
C ALA A 77 -6.66 5.04 -34.41
N SER A 78 -6.79 5.98 -35.35
CA SER A 78 -6.09 5.94 -36.64
C SER A 78 -4.58 5.94 -36.46
N ASP A 79 -4.08 6.81 -35.58
CA ASP A 79 -2.64 7.02 -35.42
C ASP A 79 -2.00 5.84 -34.70
N LEU A 80 -2.76 5.21 -33.78
CA LEU A 80 -2.35 3.98 -33.11
C LEU A 80 -2.23 2.79 -34.08
N VAL A 81 -3.02 2.74 -35.15
CA VAL A 81 -2.95 1.67 -36.17
C VAL A 81 -1.69 1.79 -37.04
N GLU A 82 -1.24 3.02 -37.30
CA GLU A 82 -0.04 3.29 -38.11
C GLU A 82 1.28 3.12 -37.32
N LEU A 83 1.18 2.97 -36.00
CA LEU A 83 2.33 2.91 -35.11
C LEU A 83 3.21 1.69 -35.43
N GLN A 84 4.49 1.94 -35.66
CA GLN A 84 5.47 0.87 -35.85
C GLN A 84 5.84 0.26 -34.51
N VAL A 85 5.71 -1.07 -34.41
CA VAL A 85 5.98 -1.84 -33.19
C VAL A 85 6.89 -3.02 -33.51
N PRO A 86 7.71 -3.49 -32.55
CA PRO A 86 8.53 -4.67 -32.75
C PRO A 86 7.66 -5.88 -33.02
N ARG A 87 8.13 -6.74 -33.91
CA ARG A 87 7.45 -7.97 -34.30
C ARG A 87 8.44 -9.15 -34.30
N PRO A 88 8.95 -9.55 -33.11
CA PRO A 88 9.71 -10.78 -33.00
C PRO A 88 8.82 -11.99 -33.28
N SER A 89 9.40 -13.18 -33.34
CA SER A 89 8.63 -14.42 -33.56
C SER A 89 7.57 -14.59 -32.47
N LEU A 90 6.44 -15.23 -32.78
CA LEU A 90 5.37 -15.44 -31.78
C LEU A 90 5.87 -16.25 -30.57
N SER A 91 6.84 -17.16 -30.78
CA SER A 91 7.50 -17.89 -29.70
C SER A 91 8.24 -16.94 -28.75
N ALA A 92 9.07 -16.05 -29.30
CA ALA A 92 9.81 -15.06 -28.52
C ALA A 92 8.87 -14.09 -27.80
N GLN A 93 7.80 -13.64 -28.45
CA GLN A 93 6.79 -12.79 -27.81
C GLN A 93 6.20 -13.47 -26.56
N ARG A 94 5.78 -14.73 -26.69
CA ARG A 94 5.21 -15.51 -25.57
C ARG A 94 6.21 -15.71 -24.43
N GLN A 95 7.47 -16.02 -24.75
CA GLN A 95 8.51 -16.20 -23.74
C GLN A 95 8.78 -14.91 -22.96
N ILE A 96 8.97 -13.79 -23.67
CA ILE A 96 9.19 -12.48 -23.06
C ILE A 96 7.98 -12.06 -22.22
N GLY A 97 6.77 -12.20 -22.78
CA GLY A 97 5.52 -11.91 -22.09
C GLY A 97 5.35 -12.74 -20.82
N ALA A 98 5.62 -14.04 -20.88
CA ALA A 98 5.51 -14.95 -19.74
C ALA A 98 6.49 -14.58 -18.60
N VAL A 99 7.76 -14.28 -18.94
CA VAL A 99 8.76 -13.88 -17.94
C VAL A 99 8.34 -12.60 -17.22
N LEU A 100 7.97 -11.57 -17.97
CA LEU A 100 7.56 -10.27 -17.39
C LEU A 100 6.26 -10.38 -16.58
N ARG A 101 5.32 -11.19 -17.08
CA ARG A 101 4.08 -11.50 -16.38
C ARG A 101 4.31 -12.23 -15.07
N ALA A 102 5.27 -13.14 -15.00
CA ALA A 102 5.59 -13.84 -13.76
C ALA A 102 6.05 -12.89 -12.64
N PHE A 103 6.79 -11.82 -12.98
CA PHE A 103 7.13 -10.77 -12.01
C PHE A 103 5.89 -10.05 -11.48
N ASP A 104 5.01 -9.57 -12.37
CA ASP A 104 3.80 -8.85 -11.96
C ASP A 104 2.82 -9.73 -11.19
N GLU A 105 2.68 -11.01 -11.56
CA GLU A 105 1.85 -11.97 -10.83
C GLU A 105 2.37 -12.20 -9.41
N LYS A 106 3.70 -12.27 -9.22
CA LYS A 106 4.31 -12.41 -7.90
C LYS A 106 4.21 -11.12 -7.08
N ILE A 107 4.36 -9.95 -7.69
CA ILE A 107 4.12 -8.65 -7.03
C ILE A 107 2.67 -8.56 -6.53
N GLU A 108 1.71 -8.90 -7.38
CA GLU A 108 0.28 -8.89 -7.04
C GLU A 108 -0.04 -9.90 -5.94
N LEU A 109 0.55 -11.10 -5.99
CA LEU A 109 0.42 -12.09 -4.92
C LEU A 109 0.91 -11.55 -3.57
N ASN A 110 2.05 -10.86 -3.56
CA ASN A 110 2.62 -10.25 -2.37
C ASN A 110 1.76 -9.11 -1.81
N ARG A 111 1.16 -8.28 -2.69
CA ARG A 111 0.21 -7.25 -2.29
C ARG A 111 -1.03 -7.86 -1.62
N ARG A 112 -1.62 -8.89 -2.21
CA ARG A 112 -2.76 -9.63 -1.61
C ARG A 112 -2.42 -10.29 -0.29
N MET A 113 -1.21 -10.82 -0.18
CA MET A 113 -0.72 -11.37 1.08
C MET A 113 -0.67 -10.29 2.17
N ASN A 114 -0.16 -9.09 1.85
CA ASN A 114 -0.15 -7.96 2.79
C ASN A 114 -1.57 -7.57 3.21
N GLU A 115 -2.48 -7.41 2.24
CA GLU A 115 -3.90 -7.11 2.52
C GLU A 115 -4.54 -8.15 3.45
N THR A 116 -4.26 -9.44 3.22
CA THR A 116 -4.80 -10.53 4.04
C THR A 116 -4.23 -10.51 5.47
N LEU A 117 -2.92 -10.33 5.62
CA LEU A 117 -2.25 -10.25 6.92
C LEU A 117 -2.75 -9.05 7.74
N GLU A 118 -2.91 -7.90 7.07
CA GLU A 118 -3.46 -6.69 7.68
C GLU A 118 -4.93 -6.86 8.07
N ALA A 119 -5.74 -7.49 7.22
CA ALA A 119 -7.14 -7.78 7.53
C ALA A 119 -7.25 -8.69 8.76
N MET A 120 -6.45 -9.76 8.83
CA MET A 120 -6.39 -10.64 9.99
C MET A 120 -6.00 -9.89 11.27
N ALA A 121 -4.97 -9.06 11.20
CA ALA A 121 -4.51 -8.27 12.34
C ALA A 121 -5.57 -7.25 12.81
N ARG A 122 -6.26 -6.59 11.87
CA ARG A 122 -7.35 -5.65 12.16
C ARG A 122 -8.57 -6.35 12.77
N THR A 123 -8.97 -7.50 12.23
CA THR A 123 -10.05 -8.30 12.81
C THR A 123 -9.74 -8.72 14.24
N LEU A 124 -8.51 -9.19 14.49
CA LEU A 124 -8.07 -9.55 15.83
C LEU A 124 -8.06 -8.33 16.76
N PHE A 125 -7.55 -7.17 16.30
CA PHE A 125 -7.55 -5.94 17.08
C PHE A 125 -8.96 -5.53 17.51
N ARG A 126 -9.92 -5.54 16.57
CA ARG A 126 -11.31 -5.21 16.86
C ARG A 126 -11.92 -6.19 17.85
N SER A 127 -11.75 -7.48 17.60
CA SER A 127 -12.23 -8.54 18.51
C SER A 127 -11.71 -8.35 19.93
N TRP A 128 -10.43 -8.04 20.11
CA TRP A 128 -9.84 -7.92 21.45
C TRP A 128 -10.12 -6.58 22.13
N PHE A 129 -10.09 -5.47 21.40
CA PHE A 129 -10.00 -4.13 22.01
C PHE A 129 -11.14 -3.18 21.65
N VAL A 130 -12.04 -3.58 20.75
CA VAL A 130 -13.21 -2.79 20.36
C VAL A 130 -14.50 -3.51 20.77
N ASP A 131 -14.64 -4.77 20.36
CA ASP A 131 -15.84 -5.58 20.60
C ASP A 131 -15.76 -6.39 21.91
N PHE A 132 -14.52 -6.59 22.40
CA PHE A 132 -14.18 -7.34 23.61
C PHE A 132 -14.67 -8.80 23.58
N ASP A 133 -14.64 -9.45 22.41
CA ASP A 133 -15.19 -10.80 22.20
C ASP A 133 -14.68 -11.84 23.20
N PRO A 134 -13.37 -11.91 23.54
CA PRO A 134 -12.89 -12.89 24.52
C PRO A 134 -13.53 -12.68 25.89
N VAL A 135 -13.67 -11.43 26.33
CA VAL A 135 -14.23 -11.08 27.64
C VAL A 135 -15.73 -11.34 27.67
N ARG A 136 -16.47 -10.99 26.60
CA ARG A 136 -17.90 -11.29 26.47
C ARG A 136 -18.16 -12.79 26.46
N ALA A 137 -17.37 -13.56 25.70
CA ALA A 137 -17.49 -15.01 25.69
C ALA A 137 -17.28 -15.60 27.09
N LYS A 138 -16.28 -15.14 27.85
CA LYS A 138 -16.07 -15.59 29.25
C LYS A 138 -17.22 -15.20 30.18
N ALA A 139 -17.71 -13.97 30.10
CA ALA A 139 -18.85 -13.49 30.90
C ALA A 139 -20.12 -14.31 30.65
N GLU A 140 -20.33 -14.76 29.41
CA GLU A 140 -21.47 -15.58 28.99
C GLU A 140 -21.23 -17.08 29.13
N ASN A 141 -20.09 -17.52 29.69
CA ASN A 141 -19.69 -18.93 29.79
C ASN A 141 -19.64 -19.66 28.43
N ARG A 142 -19.26 -18.95 27.38
CA ARG A 142 -19.02 -19.48 26.03
C ARG A 142 -17.52 -19.70 25.78
N PRO A 143 -17.13 -20.64 24.91
CA PRO A 143 -15.72 -20.77 24.51
C PRO A 143 -15.26 -19.53 23.77
N THR A 144 -14.08 -19.01 24.13
CA THR A 144 -13.44 -17.86 23.47
C THR A 144 -12.82 -18.22 22.12
N GLY A 145 -12.50 -19.51 21.89
CA GLY A 145 -11.74 -19.96 20.73
C GLY A 145 -10.24 -19.66 20.82
N LEU A 146 -9.76 -19.10 21.95
CA LEU A 146 -8.36 -18.85 22.18
C LEU A 146 -7.67 -20.08 22.82
N PRO A 147 -6.35 -20.26 22.57
CA PRO A 147 -5.50 -21.15 23.35
C PRO A 147 -5.59 -20.87 24.87
N ALA A 148 -5.44 -21.90 25.70
CA ALA A 148 -5.68 -21.79 27.15
C ALA A 148 -4.79 -20.77 27.87
N ASP A 149 -3.54 -20.62 27.41
CA ASP A 149 -2.58 -19.62 27.88
C ASP A 149 -3.02 -18.19 27.56
N LEU A 150 -3.54 -17.94 26.35
CA LEU A 150 -4.11 -16.64 25.98
C LEU A 150 -5.45 -16.37 26.66
N ASP A 151 -6.33 -17.38 26.74
CA ASP A 151 -7.64 -17.27 27.39
C ASP A 151 -7.51 -16.81 28.85
N ALA A 152 -6.51 -17.33 29.57
CA ALA A 152 -6.23 -16.99 30.96
C ALA A 152 -5.90 -15.50 31.18
N LEU A 153 -5.45 -14.77 30.14
CA LEU A 153 -5.09 -13.36 30.23
C LEU A 153 -6.30 -12.43 30.31
N PHE A 154 -7.45 -12.88 29.81
CA PHE A 154 -8.65 -12.04 29.73
C PHE A 154 -9.50 -12.13 31.00
N PRO A 155 -10.03 -11.00 31.49
CA PRO A 155 -11.05 -11.01 32.54
C PRO A 155 -12.34 -11.69 32.03
N SER A 156 -13.23 -12.03 32.95
CA SER A 156 -14.56 -12.61 32.67
C SER A 156 -15.71 -11.68 33.04
N GLU A 157 -15.41 -10.43 33.38
CA GLU A 157 -16.36 -9.43 33.88
C GLU A 157 -16.06 -8.09 33.23
N PHE A 158 -17.08 -7.22 33.23
CA PHE A 158 -16.99 -5.84 32.78
C PHE A 158 -17.20 -4.87 33.95
N GLU A 159 -16.76 -3.63 33.76
CA GLU A 159 -16.98 -2.50 34.67
C GLU A 159 -17.38 -1.23 33.88
N ASP A 160 -18.11 -0.34 34.55
CA ASP A 160 -18.54 0.94 33.96
C ASP A 160 -17.36 1.91 33.82
N SER A 161 -17.27 2.58 32.67
CA SER A 161 -16.28 3.63 32.42
C SER A 161 -16.87 4.80 31.63
N PRO A 162 -16.14 5.93 31.53
CA PRO A 162 -16.54 7.04 30.65
C PRO A 162 -16.66 6.66 29.16
N LEU A 163 -16.07 5.54 28.73
CA LEU A 163 -16.17 5.02 27.36
C LEU A 163 -17.24 3.93 27.21
N GLY A 164 -18.09 3.77 28.22
CA GLY A 164 -19.06 2.68 28.32
C GLY A 164 -18.52 1.50 29.12
N GLU A 165 -19.17 0.35 28.94
CA GLU A 165 -18.79 -0.91 29.57
C GLU A 165 -17.45 -1.41 28.99
N ILE A 166 -16.44 -1.59 29.86
CA ILE A 166 -15.10 -2.06 29.47
C ILE A 166 -14.69 -3.29 30.29
N PRO A 167 -13.75 -4.12 29.81
CA PRO A 167 -13.27 -5.26 30.58
C PRO A 167 -12.70 -4.87 31.95
N LYS A 168 -13.02 -5.64 32.98
CA LYS A 168 -12.58 -5.38 34.35
C LYS A 168 -11.05 -5.32 34.46
N GLY A 169 -10.53 -4.26 35.07
CA GLY A 169 -9.10 -4.01 35.22
C GLY A 169 -8.41 -3.41 33.98
N TRP A 170 -9.16 -3.17 32.90
CA TRP A 170 -8.71 -2.29 31.81
C TRP A 170 -9.09 -0.85 32.15
N ARG A 171 -8.52 0.13 31.45
CA ARG A 171 -8.81 1.54 31.74
C ARG A 171 -9.27 2.30 30.51
N ALA A 172 -10.19 3.25 30.72
CA ALA A 172 -10.43 4.31 29.76
C ALA A 172 -9.21 5.22 29.68
N GLY A 173 -8.68 5.43 28.47
CA GLY A 173 -7.50 6.24 28.23
C GLY A 173 -7.56 6.92 26.86
N THR A 174 -6.40 7.36 26.38
CA THR A 174 -6.25 7.97 25.06
C THR A 174 -5.03 7.43 24.32
N MET A 175 -4.90 7.76 23.03
CA MET A 175 -3.70 7.44 22.25
C MET A 175 -2.40 7.93 22.91
N GLU A 176 -2.44 9.06 23.63
CA GLU A 176 -1.27 9.55 24.38
C GLU A 176 -0.78 8.57 25.44
N ASP A 177 -1.65 7.73 25.99
CA ASP A 177 -1.26 6.75 27.00
C ASP A 177 -0.31 5.68 26.48
N VAL A 178 -0.45 5.32 25.19
CA VAL A 178 0.23 4.18 24.57
C VAL A 178 1.25 4.59 23.51
N ALA A 179 1.16 5.82 22.99
CA ALA A 179 1.97 6.29 21.88
C ALA A 179 2.61 7.67 22.15
N VAL A 180 3.66 7.97 21.39
CA VAL A 180 4.37 9.25 21.43
C VAL A 180 4.71 9.72 20.02
N CYS A 181 4.57 11.02 19.75
CA CYS A 181 5.05 11.60 18.49
C CYS A 181 6.54 11.96 18.60
N ARG A 182 7.35 11.38 17.73
CA ARG A 182 8.79 11.63 17.64
C ARG A 182 9.04 12.87 16.79
N ARG A 183 9.53 13.94 17.43
CA ARG A 183 9.84 15.21 16.77
C ARG A 183 11.33 15.30 16.46
N ARG A 184 11.74 14.75 15.31
CA ARG A 184 13.12 14.79 14.82
C ARG A 184 13.20 15.60 13.54
N SER A 185 13.29 16.92 13.65
CA SER A 185 13.38 17.76 12.45
C SER A 185 14.79 17.77 11.85
N VAL A 186 14.88 17.75 10.53
CA VAL A 186 16.15 17.67 9.78
C VAL A 186 16.16 18.71 8.65
N SER A 187 17.24 19.48 8.55
CA SER A 187 17.50 20.40 7.45
C SER A 187 17.91 19.66 6.18
N THR A 188 17.66 20.24 5.01
CA THR A 188 18.03 19.63 3.72
C THR A 188 19.52 19.29 3.61
N THR A 189 20.40 20.11 4.22
CA THR A 189 21.85 19.89 4.25
C THR A 189 22.31 18.67 5.04
N SER A 190 21.41 18.07 5.84
CA SER A 190 21.71 16.91 6.69
C SER A 190 20.99 15.64 6.21
N ILE A 191 20.48 15.66 4.97
CA ILE A 191 19.82 14.54 4.31
C ILE A 191 20.78 14.05 3.23
N ALA A 192 21.11 12.75 3.24
CA ALA A 192 21.94 12.18 2.20
C ALA A 192 21.14 11.97 0.91
N ASP A 193 21.79 12.05 -0.25
CA ASP A 193 21.12 11.93 -1.56
C ASP A 193 20.39 10.60 -1.74
N ASP A 194 20.93 9.52 -1.18
CA ASP A 194 20.39 8.15 -1.21
C ASP A 194 19.48 7.82 -0.01
N GLU A 195 19.27 8.77 0.91
CA GLU A 195 18.43 8.55 2.09
C GLU A 195 16.96 8.35 1.69
N PRO A 196 16.25 7.31 2.20
CA PRO A 196 14.84 7.11 1.88
C PRO A 196 13.96 8.31 2.23
N TYR A 197 13.15 8.77 1.28
CA TYR A 197 12.21 9.87 1.45
C TYR A 197 10.74 9.43 1.28
N VAL A 198 9.93 9.66 2.32
CA VAL A 198 8.50 9.33 2.31
C VAL A 198 7.64 10.59 2.23
N GLY A 199 7.00 10.80 1.09
CA GLY A 199 5.92 11.75 0.90
C GLY A 199 4.54 11.13 1.16
N LEU A 200 3.49 11.94 1.17
CA LEU A 200 2.13 11.42 1.33
C LEU A 200 1.70 10.61 0.11
N GLU A 201 2.24 10.91 -1.07
CA GLU A 201 2.04 10.21 -2.33
C GLU A 201 2.50 8.75 -2.28
N HIS A 202 3.51 8.43 -1.46
CA HIS A 202 4.04 7.07 -1.32
C HIS A 202 3.24 6.19 -0.35
N ILE A 203 2.43 6.79 0.54
CA ILE A 203 1.63 6.04 1.51
C ILE A 203 0.28 5.70 0.88
N GLU A 204 0.01 4.41 0.72
CA GLU A 204 -1.28 3.94 0.22
C GLU A 204 -2.41 4.16 1.23
N LYS A 205 -3.63 4.27 0.70
CA LYS A 205 -4.81 4.44 1.56
C LYS A 205 -5.17 3.10 2.19
N LYS A 206 -5.50 3.12 3.48
CA LYS A 206 -5.98 1.93 4.22
C LYS A 206 -5.02 0.74 4.21
N SER A 207 -3.72 0.94 3.99
CA SER A 207 -2.70 -0.11 4.03
C SER A 207 -1.57 0.26 4.99
N LEU A 208 -1.18 -0.68 5.85
CA LEU A 208 -0.03 -0.56 6.74
C LEU A 208 1.31 -0.79 6.03
N ALA A 209 1.30 -1.41 4.85
CA ALA A 209 2.48 -1.64 4.03
C ALA A 209 2.93 -0.36 3.29
N LEU A 210 4.21 -0.01 3.42
CA LEU A 210 4.84 1.05 2.63
C LEU A 210 5.72 0.40 1.55
N THR A 211 5.22 0.30 0.33
CA THR A 211 5.94 -0.38 -0.78
C THR A 211 6.78 0.56 -1.65
N ASP A 212 6.60 1.87 -1.52
CA ASP A 212 7.27 2.87 -2.35
C ASP A 212 7.87 3.99 -1.49
N TRP A 213 8.97 4.58 -1.95
CA TRP A 213 9.57 5.79 -1.40
C TRP A 213 10.57 6.41 -2.39
N GLY A 214 10.71 7.73 -2.30
CA GLY A 214 11.68 8.50 -3.08
C GLY A 214 13.05 8.56 -2.40
N ARG A 215 13.88 9.48 -2.89
CA ARG A 215 15.25 9.70 -2.40
C ARG A 215 15.43 11.09 -1.81
N GLY A 216 16.42 11.22 -0.91
CA GLY A 216 16.77 12.48 -0.27
C GLY A 216 17.19 13.56 -1.26
N ALA A 217 17.76 13.18 -2.40
CA ALA A 217 18.12 14.11 -3.49
C ALA A 217 16.93 14.95 -4.00
N ASP A 218 15.71 14.45 -3.89
CA ASP A 218 14.49 15.14 -4.35
C ASP A 218 13.94 16.14 -3.30
N VAL A 219 14.58 16.23 -2.13
CA VAL A 219 14.07 16.98 -0.98
C VAL A 219 14.54 18.44 -1.00
N SER A 220 13.61 19.35 -1.26
CA SER A 220 13.89 20.80 -1.32
C SER A 220 13.58 21.58 -0.03
N SER A 221 13.03 20.94 0.98
CA SER A 221 12.59 21.59 2.22
C SER A 221 12.82 20.71 3.45
N GLN A 222 12.77 21.31 4.63
CA GLN A 222 12.89 20.62 5.92
C GLN A 222 11.96 19.40 6.01
N LYS A 223 12.44 18.35 6.68
CA LYS A 223 11.74 17.07 6.87
C LYS A 223 11.77 16.59 8.31
N SER A 224 11.06 15.51 8.59
CA SER A 224 11.09 14.78 9.86
C SER A 224 11.80 13.45 9.67
N ARG A 225 12.67 13.05 10.59
CA ARG A 225 13.37 11.76 10.57
C ARG A 225 12.53 10.69 11.24
N PHE A 226 12.53 9.49 10.67
CA PHE A 226 11.91 8.29 11.22
C PHE A 226 12.88 7.11 11.22
N GLN A 227 12.54 6.10 11.99
CA GLN A 227 13.28 4.85 12.15
C GLN A 227 12.41 3.66 11.74
N VAL A 228 13.06 2.53 11.44
CA VAL A 228 12.38 1.26 11.17
C VAL A 228 11.40 0.93 12.30
N GLY A 229 10.19 0.50 11.93
CA GLY A 229 9.16 0.06 12.86
C GLY A 229 8.27 1.18 13.41
N GLU A 230 8.65 2.45 13.23
CA GLU A 230 7.78 3.57 13.62
C GLU A 230 6.61 3.72 12.64
N ILE A 231 5.51 4.28 13.13
CA ILE A 231 4.28 4.49 12.39
C ILE A 231 4.30 5.88 11.75
N LEU A 232 4.05 5.93 10.44
CA LEU A 232 3.91 7.16 9.66
C LEU A 232 2.42 7.46 9.47
N PHE A 233 1.94 8.53 10.10
CA PHE A 233 0.54 8.95 10.04
C PHE A 233 0.41 10.22 9.17
N GLY A 234 -0.35 10.13 8.08
CA GLY A 234 -0.61 11.26 7.19
C GLY A 234 -1.51 12.32 7.84
N LYS A 235 -0.96 13.51 8.12
CA LYS A 235 -1.69 14.57 8.82
C LYS A 235 -2.66 15.35 7.93
N LEU A 236 -2.35 15.43 6.63
CA LEU A 236 -3.15 16.16 5.64
C LEU A 236 -4.23 15.25 5.08
N ARG A 237 -5.48 15.71 5.13
CA ARG A 237 -6.67 14.96 4.69
C ARG A 237 -6.71 13.58 5.38
N PRO A 238 -6.83 13.54 6.72
CA PRO A 238 -6.80 12.30 7.49
C PRO A 238 -7.84 11.27 7.03
N TYR A 239 -8.96 11.70 6.44
CA TYR A 239 -9.95 10.83 5.78
C TYR A 239 -9.41 9.97 4.62
N PHE A 240 -8.21 10.25 4.09
CA PHE A 240 -7.53 9.35 3.17
C PHE A 240 -6.88 8.16 3.85
N HIS A 241 -6.84 8.12 5.19
CA HIS A 241 -6.43 6.96 5.96
C HIS A 241 -5.05 6.46 5.56
N LYS A 242 -4.10 7.39 5.46
CA LYS A 242 -2.70 7.09 5.11
C LYS A 242 -1.92 6.83 6.39
N VAL A 243 -1.81 5.57 6.78
CA VAL A 243 -1.13 5.11 7.99
C VAL A 243 -0.31 3.88 7.64
N CYS A 244 1.01 3.92 7.76
CA CYS A 244 1.88 2.78 7.46
C CYS A 244 2.98 2.58 8.50
N ILE A 245 3.58 1.40 8.51
CA ILE A 245 4.74 1.07 9.34
C ILE A 245 5.99 1.22 8.48
N ALA A 246 7.00 1.95 8.98
CA ALA A 246 8.23 2.19 8.26
C ALA A 246 9.08 0.89 8.14
N PRO A 247 9.31 0.36 6.93
CA PRO A 247 10.14 -0.84 6.72
C PRO A 247 11.64 -0.51 6.77
N VAL A 248 12.00 0.76 6.55
CA VAL A 248 13.35 1.33 6.52
C VAL A 248 13.43 2.54 7.47
N SER A 249 14.64 3.08 7.71
CA SER A 249 14.80 4.40 8.33
C SER A 249 15.00 5.47 7.25
N GLY A 250 14.62 6.71 7.52
CA GLY A 250 14.78 7.79 6.56
C GLY A 250 14.15 9.10 7.01
N VAL A 251 13.70 9.90 6.04
CA VAL A 251 13.05 11.19 6.25
C VAL A 251 11.68 11.24 5.59
N CYS A 252 10.70 11.87 6.22
CA CYS A 252 9.35 12.00 5.70
C CYS A 252 8.92 13.47 5.62
N SER A 253 7.92 13.74 4.77
CA SER A 253 7.26 15.04 4.69
C SER A 253 6.86 15.53 6.09
N THR A 254 6.90 16.84 6.31
CA THR A 254 6.39 17.42 7.55
C THR A 254 4.87 17.27 7.67
N ASP A 255 4.17 16.92 6.58
CA ASP A 255 2.77 16.51 6.57
C ASP A 255 2.54 15.06 7.05
N ILE A 256 3.58 14.39 7.55
CA ILE A 256 3.50 13.08 8.19
C ILE A 256 3.94 13.22 9.65
N LEU A 257 3.15 12.67 10.57
CA LEU A 257 3.53 12.50 11.96
C LEU A 257 4.26 11.18 12.10
N VAL A 258 5.44 11.23 12.73
CA VAL A 258 6.17 10.02 13.13
C VAL A 258 5.72 9.65 14.53
N VAL A 259 5.05 8.52 14.66
CA VAL A 259 4.46 8.02 15.90
C VAL A 259 5.16 6.73 16.27
N ASP A 260 5.44 6.57 17.55
CA ASP A 260 6.07 5.39 18.11
C ASP A 260 5.28 4.91 19.32
N ALA A 261 5.34 3.61 19.60
CA ALA A 261 4.78 3.07 20.82
C ALA A 261 5.65 3.49 22.01
N LYS A 262 5.03 3.74 23.16
CA LYS A 262 5.78 4.03 24.39
C LYS A 262 6.55 2.82 24.88
N GLU A 263 6.03 1.62 24.63
CA GLU A 263 6.64 0.34 24.97
C GLU A 263 6.68 -0.56 23.71
N PRO A 264 7.76 -1.35 23.49
CA PRO A 264 7.86 -2.21 22.31
C PRO A 264 6.70 -3.21 22.15
N GLY A 265 6.15 -3.72 23.25
CA GLY A 265 5.00 -4.63 23.24
C GLY A 265 3.71 -4.00 22.70
N LEU A 266 3.61 -2.67 22.70
CA LEU A 266 2.45 -1.93 22.21
C LEU A 266 2.53 -1.57 20.73
N ALA A 267 3.61 -1.88 20.02
CA ALA A 267 3.80 -1.48 18.62
C ALA A 267 2.63 -1.89 17.71
N GLY A 268 2.22 -3.17 17.76
CA GLY A 268 1.07 -3.66 17.00
C GLY A 268 -0.26 -3.02 17.41
N PHE A 269 -0.47 -2.85 18.72
CA PHE A 269 -1.65 -2.19 19.27
C PHE A 269 -1.78 -0.73 18.80
N VAL A 270 -0.68 0.03 18.86
CA VAL A 270 -0.63 1.42 18.42
C VAL A 270 -0.82 1.53 16.91
N ALA A 271 -0.15 0.69 16.11
CA ALA A 271 -0.28 0.71 14.65
C ALA A 271 -1.73 0.46 14.19
N LEU A 272 -2.39 -0.55 14.77
CA LEU A 272 -3.77 -0.90 14.43
C LEU A 272 -4.76 0.11 15.01
N GLY A 273 -4.53 0.61 16.23
CA GLY A 273 -5.34 1.66 16.83
C GLY A 273 -5.28 2.98 16.06
N LEU A 274 -4.11 3.36 15.53
CA LEU A 274 -3.98 4.53 14.64
C LEU A 274 -4.68 4.33 13.29
N SER A 275 -4.72 3.09 12.82
CA SER A 275 -5.38 2.71 11.58
C SER A 275 -6.87 2.35 11.77
N GLU A 276 -7.45 2.49 12.95
CA GLU A 276 -8.87 2.20 13.17
C GLU A 276 -9.78 3.28 12.56
N GLU A 277 -10.94 2.88 12.06
CA GLU A 277 -11.88 3.79 11.40
C GLU A 277 -12.35 4.88 12.39
N SER A 278 -12.59 4.50 13.65
CA SER A 278 -12.97 5.42 14.74
C SER A 278 -11.90 6.47 15.02
N THR A 279 -10.61 6.10 14.96
CA THR A 279 -9.49 7.04 15.08
C THR A 279 -9.48 8.02 13.93
N ILE A 280 -9.61 7.53 12.69
CA ILE A 280 -9.64 8.37 11.48
C ILE A 280 -10.83 9.33 11.50
N GLU A 281 -12.01 8.86 11.88
CA GLU A 281 -13.22 9.67 12.05
C GLU A 281 -13.02 10.77 13.09
N PHE A 282 -12.50 10.42 14.27
CA PHE A 282 -12.25 11.37 15.37
C PHE A 282 -11.30 12.50 14.94
N VAL A 283 -10.16 12.16 14.33
CA VAL A 283 -9.19 13.18 13.92
C VAL A 283 -9.67 13.96 12.70
N THR A 284 -10.48 13.37 11.83
CA THR A 284 -11.11 14.09 10.71
C THR A 284 -12.10 15.13 11.21
N ALA A 285 -12.96 14.76 12.17
CA ALA A 285 -13.93 15.66 12.78
C ALA A 285 -13.25 16.79 13.58
N SER A 286 -12.12 16.49 14.22
CA SER A 286 -11.35 17.46 15.01
C SER A 286 -10.40 18.34 14.18
N SER A 287 -10.22 18.04 12.89
CA SER A 287 -9.28 18.75 12.03
C SER A 287 -9.78 20.16 11.67
N GLY A 288 -8.86 21.13 11.66
CA GLY A 288 -9.16 22.50 11.24
C GLY A 288 -9.16 22.69 9.72
N GLY A 289 -10.13 23.44 9.19
CA GLY A 289 -10.19 23.90 7.80
C GLY A 289 -11.10 23.06 6.88
N THR A 290 -11.84 23.73 5.99
CA THR A 290 -12.89 23.09 5.16
C THR A 290 -12.38 22.44 3.87
N ARG A 291 -11.27 22.92 3.27
CA ARG A 291 -10.77 22.43 1.96
C ARG A 291 -9.56 21.51 2.05
N MET A 292 -8.76 21.64 3.10
CA MET A 292 -7.53 20.87 3.35
C MET A 292 -7.38 20.64 4.85
N PRO A 293 -8.25 19.79 5.45
CA PRO A 293 -8.19 19.53 6.87
C PRO A 293 -6.83 18.93 7.23
N ARG A 294 -6.25 19.45 8.31
CA ARG A 294 -5.03 18.91 8.89
C ARG A 294 -5.29 18.54 10.33
N THR A 295 -4.85 17.34 10.70
CA THR A 295 -4.76 16.95 12.11
C THR A 295 -3.38 17.30 12.68
N SER A 296 -3.25 17.19 13.99
CA SER A 296 -2.02 17.40 14.74
C SER A 296 -1.81 16.24 15.71
N TRP A 297 -0.59 16.09 16.24
CA TRP A 297 -0.37 15.17 17.37
C TRP A 297 -1.30 15.51 18.54
N GLY A 298 -1.60 16.79 18.79
CA GLY A 298 -2.49 17.17 19.88
C GLY A 298 -3.91 16.61 19.72
N ASP A 299 -4.40 16.47 18.48
CA ASP A 299 -5.70 15.87 18.21
C ASP A 299 -5.62 14.35 18.29
N LEU A 300 -4.58 13.76 17.69
CA LEU A 300 -4.34 12.31 17.68
C LEU A 300 -4.15 11.76 19.11
N ALA A 301 -3.39 12.46 19.95
CA ALA A 301 -3.12 12.14 21.34
C ALA A 301 -4.39 12.05 22.21
N ARG A 302 -5.45 12.80 21.84
CA ARG A 302 -6.73 12.83 22.55
C ARG A 302 -7.73 11.79 22.08
N VAL A 303 -7.42 11.00 21.05
CA VAL A 303 -8.32 9.94 20.56
C VAL A 303 -8.62 9.00 21.74
N PRO A 304 -9.89 8.87 22.15
CA PRO A 304 -10.27 8.02 23.27
C PRO A 304 -10.11 6.55 22.88
N MET A 305 -9.60 5.73 23.80
CA MET A 305 -9.46 4.29 23.59
C MET A 305 -9.47 3.53 24.91
N VAL A 306 -9.79 2.25 24.84
CA VAL A 306 -9.63 1.34 25.99
C VAL A 306 -8.21 0.81 26.00
N VAL A 307 -7.50 1.03 27.10
CA VAL A 307 -6.13 0.58 27.30
C VAL A 307 -6.16 -0.74 28.07
N PRO A 308 -5.75 -1.86 27.46
CA PRO A 308 -5.71 -3.16 28.11
C PRO A 308 -4.60 -3.24 29.16
N THR A 309 -4.55 -4.34 29.90
CA THR A 309 -3.39 -4.65 30.75
C THR A 309 -2.15 -4.92 29.90
N ASP A 310 -0.97 -4.64 30.44
CA ASP A 310 0.31 -4.85 29.74
C ASP A 310 0.47 -6.30 29.25
N THR A 311 -0.06 -7.27 30.01
CA THR A 311 -0.01 -8.70 29.66
C THR A 311 -0.82 -9.02 28.40
N VAL A 312 -2.04 -8.50 28.29
CA VAL A 312 -2.88 -8.69 27.09
C VAL A 312 -2.29 -7.93 25.91
N ALA A 313 -1.80 -6.71 26.13
CA ALA A 313 -1.21 -5.89 25.08
C ALA A 313 0.06 -6.55 24.51
N ALA A 314 0.93 -7.08 25.36
CA ALA A 314 2.13 -7.80 24.96
C ALA A 314 1.80 -9.09 24.19
N ALA A 315 0.84 -9.89 24.68
CA ALA A 315 0.40 -11.10 24.00
C ALA A 315 -0.17 -10.81 22.60
N PHE A 316 -0.94 -9.74 22.46
CA PHE A 316 -1.40 -9.25 21.16
C PHE A 316 -0.24 -8.83 20.26
N GLY A 317 0.70 -8.06 20.83
CA GLY A 317 1.90 -7.61 20.14
C GLY A 317 2.71 -8.77 19.58
N ASP A 318 2.90 -9.84 20.35
CA ASP A 318 3.58 -11.06 19.91
C ASP A 318 2.84 -11.77 18.77
N LEU A 319 1.51 -11.90 18.88
CA LEU A 319 0.68 -12.55 17.86
C LEU A 319 0.68 -11.80 16.52
N VAL A 320 0.69 -10.47 16.56
CA VAL A 320 0.68 -9.63 15.35
C VAL A 320 2.09 -9.39 14.80
N ARG A 321 3.15 -9.50 15.62
CA ARG A 321 4.54 -9.26 15.21
C ARG A 321 4.93 -10.09 13.98
N GLU A 322 4.58 -11.38 13.96
CA GLU A 322 4.91 -12.25 12.83
C GLU A 322 4.26 -11.78 11.53
N ASN A 323 2.98 -11.38 11.59
CA ASN A 323 2.27 -10.82 10.45
C ASN A 323 2.93 -9.54 9.94
N LEU A 324 3.31 -8.63 10.83
CA LEU A 324 3.96 -7.38 10.45
C LEU A 324 5.36 -7.62 9.85
N GLU A 325 6.12 -8.59 10.36
CA GLU A 325 7.40 -8.97 9.76
C GLU A 325 7.24 -9.61 8.38
N LEU A 326 6.18 -10.41 8.16
CA LEU A 326 5.85 -10.94 6.84
C LEU A 326 5.49 -9.82 5.85
N VAL A 327 4.68 -8.84 6.29
CA VAL A 327 4.38 -7.64 5.49
C VAL A 327 5.67 -6.91 5.13
N ARG A 328 6.58 -6.72 6.09
CA ARG A 328 7.87 -6.06 5.86
C ARG A 328 8.74 -6.81 4.84
N LYS A 329 8.83 -8.13 4.94
CA LYS A 329 9.57 -8.95 3.95
C LYS A 329 8.95 -8.85 2.56
N SER A 330 7.63 -8.91 2.48
CA SER A 330 6.85 -8.77 1.25
C SER A 330 7.08 -7.42 0.57
N VAL A 331 7.14 -6.33 1.35
CA VAL A 331 7.50 -4.99 0.85
C VAL A 331 8.83 -4.99 0.10
N PHE A 332 9.88 -5.55 0.70
CA PHE A 332 11.20 -5.61 0.05
C PHE A 332 11.21 -6.54 -1.17
N GLU A 333 10.47 -7.65 -1.12
CA GLU A 333 10.33 -8.55 -2.27
C GLU A 333 9.61 -7.85 -3.44
N ILE A 334 8.55 -7.08 -3.17
CA ILE A 334 7.84 -6.29 -4.19
C ILE A 334 8.81 -5.32 -4.88
N GLN A 335 9.57 -4.55 -4.10
CA GLN A 335 10.52 -3.59 -4.67
C GLN A 335 11.61 -4.28 -5.50
N TYR A 336 12.17 -5.37 -4.99
CA TYR A 336 13.17 -6.14 -5.73
C TYR A 336 12.61 -6.66 -7.06
N LEU A 337 11.38 -7.20 -7.05
CA LEU A 337 10.73 -7.69 -8.27
C LEU A 337 10.43 -6.58 -9.26
N GLU A 338 10.00 -5.40 -8.80
CA GLU A 338 9.78 -4.23 -9.64
C GLU A 338 11.09 -3.74 -10.28
N GLU A 339 12.17 -3.65 -9.50
CA GLU A 339 13.51 -3.29 -10.00
C GLU A 339 14.03 -4.30 -11.03
N GLN A 340 13.89 -5.60 -10.78
CA GLN A 340 14.33 -6.64 -11.73
C GLN A 340 13.49 -6.62 -13.01
N ARG A 341 12.17 -6.49 -12.90
CA ARG A 341 11.27 -6.37 -14.05
C ARG A 341 11.66 -5.17 -14.91
N ASP A 342 11.83 -4.00 -14.30
CA ASP A 342 12.12 -2.75 -15.01
C ASP A 342 13.53 -2.76 -15.63
N PHE A 343 14.49 -3.45 -15.00
CA PHE A 343 15.82 -3.69 -15.56
C PHE A 343 15.80 -4.65 -16.76
N LEU A 344 15.05 -5.76 -16.66
CA LEU A 344 15.00 -6.79 -17.71
C LEU A 344 14.13 -6.38 -18.91
N LEU A 345 13.07 -5.62 -18.68
CA LEU A 345 12.12 -5.19 -19.71
C LEU A 345 12.79 -4.65 -20.98
N PRO A 346 13.65 -3.61 -20.94
CA PRO A 346 14.28 -3.09 -22.15
C PRO A 346 15.25 -4.09 -22.80
N LYS A 347 15.91 -4.95 -22.01
CA LYS A 347 16.89 -5.93 -22.50
C LYS A 347 16.24 -7.09 -23.24
N LEU A 348 15.10 -7.56 -22.71
CA LEU A 348 14.28 -8.59 -23.36
C LEU A 348 13.63 -8.06 -24.65
N LEU A 349 13.14 -6.81 -24.63
CA LEU A 349 12.51 -6.20 -25.81
C LEU A 349 13.50 -5.89 -26.94
N SER A 350 14.77 -5.59 -26.61
CA SER A 350 15.83 -5.33 -27.59
C SER A 350 16.52 -6.60 -28.10
N GLY A 351 16.31 -7.74 -27.44
CA GLY A 351 17.02 -8.99 -27.74
C GLY A 351 18.46 -9.03 -27.22
N GLU A 352 18.86 -8.10 -26.32
CA GLU A 352 20.14 -8.17 -25.62
C GLU A 352 20.24 -9.41 -24.71
N ILE A 353 19.08 -9.86 -24.21
CA ILE A 353 18.94 -11.08 -23.42
C ILE A 353 17.93 -11.98 -24.13
N GLU A 354 18.35 -13.20 -24.43
CA GLU A 354 17.46 -14.25 -24.93
C GLU A 354 16.91 -15.05 -23.75
N VAL A 355 15.61 -15.37 -23.80
CA VAL A 355 15.01 -16.32 -22.86
C VAL A 355 15.42 -17.72 -23.32
N ALA A 356 16.08 -18.48 -22.45
CA ALA A 356 16.43 -19.86 -22.76
C ALA A 356 15.17 -20.65 -23.14
N GLU A 357 15.21 -21.38 -24.24
CA GLU A 357 14.15 -22.31 -24.59
C GLU A 357 14.14 -23.42 -23.54
N GLU A 358 13.10 -23.51 -22.71
CA GLU A 358 12.84 -24.74 -21.98
C GLU A 358 12.51 -25.81 -23.02
N ASP A 359 13.44 -26.74 -23.23
CA ASP A 359 13.17 -27.99 -23.91
C ASP A 359 11.96 -28.63 -23.23
N ALA A 360 10.82 -28.65 -23.94
CA ALA A 360 9.64 -29.36 -23.49
C ALA A 360 10.03 -30.81 -23.24
N ILE A 361 10.16 -31.20 -21.97
CA ILE A 361 10.35 -32.60 -21.59
C ILE A 361 9.06 -33.31 -22.02
N GLY A 362 9.17 -34.08 -23.11
CA GLY A 362 8.08 -34.78 -23.77
C GLY A 362 7.55 -35.99 -23.04
#